data_AF-A0AAV9XX26-F1
#
_entry.id   AF-A0AAV9XX26-F1
#
_cell.length_a   1.000
_cell.length_b   1.000
_cell.length_c   1.000
_cell.angle_alpha   90.00
_cell.angle_beta   90.00
_cell.angle_gamma   90.00
#
_symmetry.space_group_name_H-M   'P 1'
#
loop_
_entity.id
_entity.type
_entity.pdbx_description
1 polymer ?
#
loop_
_entity_poly.entity_id
_entity_poly.type
_entity_poly.pdbx_seq_one_letter_code
_entity_poly.pdbx_strand_id
1 'polypeptide(L)'
;MSGTNPYGGYELVIRDFEPSDSDGVRRVCFKHFRSLTFPSVFFYLSQHIADAIALLIIGKIFLDLKQLISMLVLFGVYLTGRSIWEVESYIRNCCTDLRNVHELYMISPGYHFWVAEMVKRKNSLRRRRSIRLNNGGTVEIENSELNENNSKSFENEENSNKSENDSILVGCVGLAPYRDDPKIGRLVRLVVGVESRRMRIGTRLLAHMENFAKDFGYKEIHLYTNNLSTSPIKFISQHGYQLVQVISRGLMRGDLLLWRKCFEKESIDMLYLNNERTSIGERVILD
;
A
#
# COMPACT_ATOMS: atom_id res chain seq x y z
N MET A 1 -30.66 -0.37 14.61
CA MET A 1 -29.36 -1.08 14.64
C MET A 1 -28.25 -0.03 14.50
N SER A 2 -27.58 0.31 15.60
CA SER A 2 -26.42 1.21 15.57
C SER A 2 -25.26 0.45 14.94
N GLY A 3 -24.97 0.72 13.67
CA GLY A 3 -23.85 0.11 12.97
C GLY A 3 -22.56 0.55 13.64
N THR A 4 -21.84 -0.39 14.25
CA THR A 4 -20.50 -0.17 14.79
C THR A 4 -19.60 0.27 13.63
N ASN A 5 -19.23 1.55 13.63
CA ASN A 5 -18.28 2.08 12.66
C ASN A 5 -16.95 1.34 12.82
N PRO A 6 -16.44 0.64 11.78
CA PRO A 6 -15.19 -0.11 11.88
C PRO A 6 -13.97 0.78 12.11
N TYR A 7 -14.10 2.09 11.94
CA TYR A 7 -13.02 3.07 12.09
C TYR A 7 -13.04 3.81 13.43
N GLY A 8 -13.74 3.33 14.46
CA GLY A 8 -13.57 3.81 15.84
C GLY A 8 -13.82 5.32 16.04
N GLY A 9 -14.83 5.89 15.38
CA GLY A 9 -15.16 7.32 15.46
C GLY A 9 -14.54 8.19 14.36
N TYR A 10 -13.71 7.60 13.49
CA TYR A 10 -13.22 8.24 12.27
C TYR A 10 -14.13 7.91 11.09
N GLU A 11 -14.09 8.76 10.07
CA GLU A 11 -14.74 8.56 8.78
C GLU A 11 -13.68 8.41 7.70
N LEU A 12 -13.81 7.36 6.88
CA LEU A 12 -12.91 7.14 5.76
C LEU A 12 -13.40 7.92 4.54
N VAL A 13 -12.60 8.91 4.16
CA VAL A 13 -12.77 9.74 2.96
C VAL A 13 -11.72 9.31 1.92
N ILE A 14 -12.16 9.14 0.68
CA ILE A 14 -11.28 8.94 -0.47
C ILE A 14 -11.42 10.20 -1.32
N ARG A 15 -10.30 10.82 -1.65
CA ARG A 15 -10.23 12.04 -2.45
C ARG A 15 -9.03 12.02 -3.37
N ASP A 16 -9.03 12.94 -4.32
CA ASP A 16 -7.90 13.16 -5.21
C ASP A 16 -6.68 13.65 -4.42
N PHE A 17 -5.50 13.32 -4.95
CA PHE A 17 -4.23 13.73 -4.37
C PHE A 17 -4.02 15.24 -4.45
N GLU A 18 -3.62 15.84 -3.33
CA GLU A 18 -3.16 17.22 -3.28
C GLU A 18 -1.63 17.27 -3.05
N PRO A 19 -0.92 18.31 -3.54
CA PRO A 19 0.52 18.44 -3.33
C PRO A 19 0.96 18.40 -1.85
N SER A 20 0.09 18.86 -0.94
CA SER A 20 0.24 18.80 0.52
C SER A 20 0.32 17.37 1.07
N ASP A 21 -0.25 16.38 0.38
CA ASP A 21 -0.28 14.98 0.79
C ASP A 21 1.01 14.21 0.50
N SER A 22 1.92 14.80 -0.28
CA SER A 22 3.16 14.17 -0.76
C SER A 22 3.94 13.48 0.35
N ASP A 23 4.14 14.17 1.48
CA ASP A 23 4.82 13.61 2.64
C ASP A 23 4.02 12.49 3.34
N GLY A 24 2.70 12.59 3.39
CA GLY A 24 1.82 11.55 3.94
C GLY A 24 1.88 10.26 3.13
N VAL A 25 1.70 10.37 1.81
CA VAL A 25 1.79 9.25 0.87
C VAL A 25 3.16 8.60 0.95
N ARG A 26 4.23 9.41 0.95
CA ARG A 26 5.61 8.95 1.06
C ARG A 26 5.85 8.15 2.34
N ARG A 27 5.36 8.64 3.49
CA ARG A 27 5.44 7.91 4.76
C ARG A 27 4.71 6.56 4.71
N VAL A 28 3.48 6.53 4.18
CA VAL A 28 2.69 5.28 4.10
C VAL A 28 3.33 4.25 3.18
N CYS A 29 3.79 4.68 2.00
CA CYS A 29 4.51 3.82 1.05
C CYS A 29 5.83 3.29 1.62
N PHE A 30 6.69 4.15 2.19
CA PHE A 30 7.96 3.69 2.75
C PHE A 30 7.77 2.78 3.97
N LYS A 31 6.79 3.05 4.83
CA LYS A 31 6.46 2.14 5.95
C LYS A 31 6.03 0.77 5.42
N HIS A 32 5.26 0.72 4.33
CA HIS A 32 4.92 -0.53 3.66
C HIS A 32 6.16 -1.24 3.07
N PHE A 33 7.00 -0.55 2.31
CA PHE A 33 8.18 -1.16 1.71
C PHE A 33 9.17 -1.68 2.76
N ARG A 34 9.41 -0.93 3.83
CA ARG A 34 10.25 -1.38 4.95
C ARG A 34 9.70 -2.62 5.65
N SER A 35 8.38 -2.78 5.69
CA SER A 35 7.77 -4.02 6.22
C SER A 35 8.04 -5.25 5.34
N LEU A 36 8.37 -5.05 4.05
CA LEU A 36 8.74 -6.10 3.11
C LEU A 36 10.26 -6.40 3.11
N THR A 37 11.08 -5.53 3.68
CA THR A 37 12.54 -5.72 3.76
C THR A 37 12.88 -6.99 4.52
N PHE A 38 12.28 -7.22 5.70
CA PHE A 38 12.58 -8.41 6.52
C PHE A 38 12.31 -9.74 5.80
N PRO A 39 11.12 -9.98 5.20
CA PRO A 39 10.90 -11.18 4.38
C PRO A 39 11.91 -11.35 3.25
N SER A 40 12.30 -10.25 2.60
CA SER A 40 13.25 -10.27 1.49
C SER A 40 14.66 -10.65 1.94
N VAL A 41 15.12 -10.11 3.07
CA VAL A 41 16.41 -10.46 3.70
C VAL A 41 16.42 -11.92 4.11
N PHE A 42 15.37 -12.41 4.76
CA PHE A 42 15.27 -13.81 5.18
C PHE A 42 15.29 -14.78 3.99
N PHE A 43 14.55 -14.45 2.93
CA PHE A 43 14.54 -15.23 1.69
C PHE A 43 15.93 -15.30 1.05
N TYR A 44 16.64 -14.16 1.02
CA TYR A 44 18.01 -14.10 0.50
C TYR A 44 18.99 -14.95 1.32
N LEU A 45 18.94 -14.86 2.65
CA LEU A 45 19.76 -15.70 3.51
C LEU A 45 19.47 -17.19 3.29
N SER A 46 18.20 -17.55 3.08
CA SER A 46 17.78 -18.94 2.85
C SER A 46 18.34 -19.51 1.54
N GLN A 47 18.41 -18.69 0.47
CA GLN A 47 19.01 -19.11 -0.80
C GLN A 47 20.51 -19.37 -0.68
N HIS A 48 21.22 -18.56 0.13
CA HIS A 48 22.65 -18.70 0.35
C HIS A 48 23.03 -19.75 1.41
N ILE A 49 22.07 -20.57 1.89
CA ILE A 49 22.35 -21.70 2.79
C ILE A 49 23.28 -22.72 2.10
N ALA A 50 23.08 -22.99 0.81
CA ALA A 50 23.94 -23.91 0.06
C ALA A 50 25.39 -23.42 0.01
N ASP A 51 25.59 -22.11 -0.22
CA ASP A 51 26.92 -21.49 -0.22
C ASP A 51 27.57 -21.54 1.17
N ALA A 52 26.79 -21.31 2.24
CA ALA A 52 27.27 -21.45 3.61
C ALA A 52 27.71 -22.90 3.91
N ILE A 53 26.96 -23.91 3.44
CA ILE A 53 27.32 -25.32 3.57
C ILE A 53 28.59 -25.64 2.77
N ALA A 54 28.71 -25.14 1.55
CA ALA A 54 29.91 -25.33 0.73
C ALA A 54 31.15 -24.73 1.40
N LEU A 55 31.04 -23.50 1.92
CA LEU A 55 32.10 -22.83 2.67
C LEU A 55 32.48 -23.60 3.95
N LEU A 56 31.51 -24.22 4.63
CA LEU A 56 31.77 -25.09 5.78
C LEU A 56 32.57 -26.34 5.41
N ILE A 57 32.20 -27.01 4.31
CA ILE A 57 32.85 -28.24 3.85
C ILE A 57 34.29 -27.93 3.41
N ILE A 58 34.47 -26.90 2.58
CA ILE A 58 35.79 -26.48 2.10
C ILE A 58 36.64 -25.97 3.27
N GLY A 59 36.07 -25.12 4.12
CA GLY A 59 36.76 -24.52 5.26
C GLY A 59 37.25 -25.55 6.27
N LYS A 60 36.52 -26.65 6.49
CA LYS A 60 36.95 -27.73 7.38
C LYS A 60 38.26 -28.40 6.99
N ILE A 61 38.68 -28.31 5.73
CA ILE A 61 39.94 -28.89 5.26
C ILE A 61 41.14 -28.03 5.70
N PHE A 62 40.94 -26.72 5.83
CA PHE A 62 42.04 -25.75 5.98
C PHE A 62 42.02 -24.96 7.30
N LEU A 63 40.89 -24.93 8.03
CA LEU A 63 40.66 -24.02 9.15
C LEU A 63 40.23 -24.74 10.42
N ASP A 64 40.67 -24.20 11.56
CA ASP A 64 40.18 -24.62 12.87
C ASP A 64 38.73 -24.20 13.09
N LEU A 65 38.02 -24.92 13.97
CA LEU A 65 36.60 -24.68 14.27
C LEU A 65 36.28 -23.22 14.64
N LYS A 66 37.18 -22.55 15.40
CA LYS A 66 37.01 -21.13 15.77
C LYS A 66 37.06 -20.19 14.57
N GLN A 67 37.98 -20.43 13.64
CA GLN A 67 38.14 -19.61 12.43
C GLN A 67 36.94 -19.84 11.48
N LEU A 68 36.47 -21.07 11.39
CA LEU A 68 35.31 -21.44 10.58
C LEU A 68 34.01 -20.81 11.10
N ILE A 69 33.81 -20.75 12.43
CA ILE A 69 32.68 -20.00 13.02
C ILE A 69 32.81 -18.50 12.71
N SER A 70 34.00 -17.92 12.86
CA SER A 70 34.24 -16.50 12.55
C SER A 70 33.93 -16.17 11.09
N MET A 71 34.33 -17.05 10.15
CA MET A 71 34.05 -16.89 8.73
C MET A 71 32.55 -16.93 8.44
N LEU A 72 31.80 -17.85 9.06
CA LEU A 72 30.34 -17.91 8.92
C LEU A 72 29.64 -16.66 9.46
N VAL A 73 30.09 -16.14 10.60
CA VAL A 73 29.55 -14.90 11.16
C VAL A 73 29.81 -13.74 10.21
N LEU A 74 31.04 -13.60 9.68
CA LEU A 74 31.38 -12.54 8.75
C LEU A 74 30.58 -12.65 7.44
N PHE A 75 30.38 -13.87 6.92
CA PHE A 75 29.55 -14.13 5.76
C PHE A 75 28.09 -13.77 6.00
N GLY A 76 27.53 -14.12 7.17
CA GLY A 76 26.17 -13.73 7.55
C GLY A 76 25.99 -12.21 7.68
N VAL A 77 26.96 -11.52 8.28
CA VAL A 77 26.98 -10.04 8.36
C VAL A 77 27.06 -9.42 6.97
N TYR A 78 27.92 -9.94 6.10
CA TYR A 78 28.04 -9.50 4.71
C TYR A 78 26.73 -9.66 3.93
N LEU A 79 26.11 -10.85 3.99
CA LEU A 79 24.84 -11.11 3.29
C LEU A 79 23.71 -10.22 3.81
N THR A 80 23.65 -9.98 5.11
CA THR A 80 22.68 -9.07 5.73
C THR A 80 22.90 -7.64 5.24
N GLY A 81 24.13 -7.13 5.28
CA GLY A 81 24.47 -5.80 4.79
C GLY A 81 24.17 -5.62 3.30
N ARG A 82 24.56 -6.60 2.47
CA ARG A 82 24.30 -6.60 1.02
C ARG A 82 22.82 -6.61 0.71
N SER A 83 22.04 -7.46 1.39
CA SER A 83 20.59 -7.54 1.17
C SER A 83 19.85 -6.27 1.56
N ILE A 84 20.22 -5.65 2.68
CA ILE A 84 19.66 -4.35 3.09
C ILE A 84 20.01 -3.28 2.06
N TRP A 85 21.28 -3.22 1.64
CA TRP A 85 21.72 -2.23 0.66
C TRP A 85 20.99 -2.36 -0.68
N GLU A 86 20.81 -3.59 -1.18
CA GLU A 86 20.05 -3.87 -2.40
C GLU A 86 18.59 -3.39 -2.29
N VAL A 87 17.91 -3.70 -1.17
CA VAL A 87 16.52 -3.27 -0.93
C VAL A 87 16.43 -1.75 -0.85
N GLU A 88 17.33 -1.10 -0.13
CA GLU A 88 17.33 0.36 0.03
C GLU A 88 17.66 1.08 -1.28
N SER A 89 18.58 0.52 -2.08
CA SER A 89 18.91 1.00 -3.43
C SER A 89 17.70 0.88 -4.35
N TYR A 90 16.98 -0.25 -4.30
CA TYR A 90 15.74 -0.45 -5.04
C TYR A 90 14.67 0.56 -4.63
N ILE A 91 14.43 0.74 -3.33
CA ILE A 91 13.47 1.72 -2.82
C ILE A 91 13.82 3.12 -3.32
N ARG A 92 15.10 3.49 -3.34
CA ARG A 92 15.57 4.79 -3.82
C ARG A 92 15.36 4.99 -5.32
N ASN A 93 15.64 3.97 -6.12
CA ASN A 93 15.59 4.04 -7.59
C ASN A 93 14.18 3.85 -8.15
N CYS A 94 13.36 3.01 -7.50
CA CYS A 94 12.03 2.66 -7.99
C CYS A 94 10.90 3.52 -7.41
N CYS A 95 11.16 4.38 -6.41
CA CYS A 95 10.16 5.29 -5.83
C CYS A 95 10.39 6.75 -6.24
N THR A 96 11.04 6.99 -7.37
CA THR A 96 11.22 8.34 -7.93
C THR A 96 9.88 8.99 -8.28
N ASP A 97 8.88 8.18 -8.65
CA ASP A 97 7.51 8.61 -8.93
C ASP A 97 6.81 9.23 -7.71
N LEU A 98 7.13 8.77 -6.50
CA LEU A 98 6.60 9.33 -5.27
C LEU A 98 7.17 10.71 -4.90
N ARG A 99 8.24 11.17 -5.58
CA ARG A 99 8.78 12.52 -5.36
C ARG A 99 7.92 13.59 -6.03
N ASN A 100 7.41 13.29 -7.23
CA ASN A 100 6.67 14.24 -8.07
C ASN A 100 5.30 13.65 -8.49
N VAL A 101 4.51 13.20 -7.51
CA VAL A 101 3.20 12.56 -7.77
C VAL A 101 2.28 13.48 -8.59
N HIS A 102 2.25 14.78 -8.24
CA HIS A 102 1.43 15.76 -8.94
C HIS A 102 1.79 15.86 -10.43
N GLU A 103 3.08 16.02 -10.75
CA GLU A 103 3.54 16.17 -12.14
C GLU A 103 3.28 14.91 -12.98
N LEU A 104 3.46 13.74 -12.36
CA LEU A 104 3.36 12.45 -13.06
C LEU A 104 1.93 11.95 -13.23
N TYR A 105 1.05 12.23 -12.27
CA TYR A 105 -0.28 11.62 -12.23
C TYR A 105 -1.45 12.59 -12.31
N MET A 106 -1.25 13.89 -12.08
CA MET A 106 -2.37 14.86 -12.01
C MET A 106 -2.49 15.76 -13.25
N ILE A 107 -1.45 15.86 -14.09
CA ILE A 107 -1.46 16.77 -15.25
C ILE A 107 -2.10 16.14 -16.48
N SER A 108 -1.81 14.86 -16.76
CA SER A 108 -2.19 14.22 -18.02
C SER A 108 -3.53 13.48 -17.90
N PRO A 109 -4.40 13.55 -18.93
CA PRO A 109 -5.66 12.82 -18.91
C PRO A 109 -5.42 11.30 -18.86
N GLY A 110 -6.23 10.60 -18.06
CA GLY A 110 -6.15 9.15 -17.86
C GLY A 110 -5.17 8.73 -16.77
N TYR A 111 -4.26 9.61 -16.35
CA TYR A 111 -3.51 9.42 -15.11
C TYR A 111 -4.33 10.00 -13.96
N HIS A 112 -4.36 9.31 -12.82
CA HIS A 112 -4.93 9.85 -11.58
C HIS A 112 -4.31 9.21 -10.36
N PHE A 113 -4.38 9.91 -9.24
CA PHE A 113 -3.89 9.42 -7.95
C PHE A 113 -4.86 9.80 -6.84
N TRP A 114 -5.24 8.82 -6.04
CA TRP A 114 -6.16 9.01 -4.92
C TRP A 114 -5.50 8.67 -3.60
N VAL A 115 -5.93 9.40 -2.58
CA VAL A 115 -5.52 9.18 -1.20
C VAL A 115 -6.75 8.81 -0.37
N ALA A 116 -6.51 7.95 0.62
CA ALA A 116 -7.47 7.61 1.65
C ALA A 116 -7.06 8.27 2.96
N GLU A 117 -7.96 9.06 3.54
CA GLU A 117 -7.76 9.71 4.82
C GLU A 117 -8.85 9.31 5.82
N MET A 118 -8.45 9.20 7.09
CA MET A 118 -9.35 9.04 8.21
C MET A 118 -9.55 10.39 8.87
N VAL A 119 -10.77 10.93 8.78
CA VAL A 119 -11.13 12.21 9.40
C VAL A 119 -11.90 11.93 10.67
N LYS A 120 -11.48 12.52 11.79
CA LYS A 120 -12.22 12.38 13.06
C LYS A 120 -13.60 13.00 12.93
N ARG A 121 -14.65 12.24 13.26
CA ARG A 121 -16.00 12.84 13.32
C ARG A 121 -16.01 13.88 14.43
N LYS A 122 -16.27 15.14 14.08
CA LYS A 122 -16.70 16.13 15.06
C LYS A 122 -18.04 15.66 15.58
N ASN A 123 -18.09 15.17 16.82
CA ASN A 123 -19.34 14.92 17.49
C ASN A 123 -20.08 16.26 17.58
N SER A 124 -21.04 16.51 16.70
CA SER A 124 -22.08 17.52 16.93
C SER A 124 -23.01 17.00 18.04
N LEU A 125 -22.46 16.70 19.21
CA LEU A 125 -23.20 16.63 20.43
C LEU A 125 -23.50 18.08 20.82
N ARG A 126 -24.45 18.73 20.13
CA ARG A 126 -25.38 19.63 20.81
C ARG A 126 -26.09 18.75 21.82
N ARG A 127 -25.46 18.54 22.98
CA ARG A 127 -26.07 17.93 24.15
C ARG A 127 -27.16 18.91 24.56
N ARG A 128 -28.37 18.76 23.98
CA ARG A 128 -29.58 19.38 24.50
C ARG A 128 -29.71 18.85 25.92
N ARG A 129 -29.19 19.60 26.91
CA ARG A 129 -29.56 19.42 28.30
C ARG A 129 -31.01 19.88 28.38
N SER A 130 -31.95 18.97 28.15
CA SER A 130 -33.31 19.20 28.62
C SER A 130 -33.30 19.02 30.13
N ILE A 131 -33.24 20.12 30.87
CA ILE A 131 -33.62 20.11 32.28
C ILE A 131 -35.14 20.08 32.29
N ARG A 132 -35.74 18.98 32.80
CA ARG A 132 -37.17 18.98 33.15
C ARG A 132 -37.32 19.81 34.43
N LEU A 133 -37.95 20.97 34.33
CA LEU A 133 -38.50 21.67 35.48
C LEU A 133 -39.84 21.04 35.85
N ASN A 134 -40.08 20.92 37.15
CA ASN A 134 -41.20 20.15 37.71
C ASN A 134 -42.58 20.85 37.60
N ASN A 135 -42.72 21.85 36.72
CA ASN A 135 -44.01 22.51 36.44
C ASN A 135 -44.06 22.96 34.97
N GLY A 136 -44.60 22.10 34.10
CA GLY A 136 -45.45 22.45 32.94
C GLY A 136 -45.02 23.44 31.86
N GLY A 137 -43.79 23.98 31.83
CA GLY A 137 -43.35 24.95 30.82
C GLY A 137 -42.06 24.53 30.11
N THR A 138 -42.04 24.58 28.77
CA THR A 138 -40.82 24.46 27.97
C THR A 138 -40.33 25.87 27.63
N VAL A 139 -39.08 26.19 27.99
CA VAL A 139 -38.40 27.41 27.55
C VAL A 139 -37.19 26.98 26.74
N GLU A 140 -37.15 27.36 25.46
CA GLU A 140 -35.95 27.21 24.63
C GLU A 140 -35.01 28.38 24.94
N ILE A 141 -33.85 28.07 25.52
CA ILE A 141 -32.79 29.05 25.73
C ILE A 141 -31.73 28.80 24.65
N GLU A 142 -31.61 29.72 23.71
CA GLU A 142 -30.45 29.85 22.83
C GLU A 142 -29.30 30.43 23.66
N ASN A 143 -28.25 29.63 23.90
CA ASN A 143 -27.05 30.13 24.58
C ASN A 143 -25.91 30.29 23.58
N SER A 144 -25.42 31.53 23.58
CA SER A 144 -24.24 32.06 22.92
C SER A 144 -22.95 31.35 23.32
N GLU A 145 -21.98 31.46 22.43
CA GLU A 145 -20.60 30.99 22.56
C GLU A 145 -19.96 31.54 23.85
N LEU A 146 -19.55 30.64 24.74
CA LEU A 146 -18.69 30.95 25.87
C LEU A 146 -17.26 30.51 25.54
N ASN A 147 -16.42 31.50 25.29
CA ASN A 147 -14.96 31.43 25.32
C ASN A 147 -14.49 30.96 26.70
N GLU A 148 -13.79 29.83 26.78
CA GLU A 148 -12.99 29.46 27.95
C GLU A 148 -11.50 29.50 27.60
N ASN A 149 -10.91 30.68 27.81
CA ASN A 149 -9.47 30.82 28.06
C ASN A 149 -9.23 30.61 29.56
N ASN A 150 -8.61 29.50 29.95
CA ASN A 150 -7.51 29.46 30.92
C ASN A 150 -7.15 28.02 31.33
N SER A 151 -5.96 27.57 30.95
CA SER A 151 -5.02 26.99 31.92
C SER A 151 -3.60 27.06 31.38
N LYS A 152 -2.72 27.56 32.24
CA LYS A 152 -1.30 27.80 32.00
C LYS A 152 -0.49 26.51 32.00
N SER A 153 0.55 26.54 31.16
CA SER A 153 1.91 26.00 31.34
C SER A 153 2.08 24.50 31.59
N PHE A 154 2.56 23.80 30.54
CA PHE A 154 3.87 23.15 30.58
C PHE A 154 4.47 23.16 29.16
N GLU A 155 5.65 23.74 29.04
CA GLU A 155 6.44 23.83 27.83
C GLU A 155 6.93 22.43 27.41
N ASN A 156 6.78 22.12 26.12
CA ASN A 156 7.82 21.47 25.33
C ASN A 156 7.57 21.83 23.86
N GLU A 157 8.34 22.79 23.39
CA GLU A 157 8.47 23.15 21.99
C GLU A 157 9.09 21.98 21.21
N GLU A 158 8.29 21.32 20.38
CA GLU A 158 8.80 20.82 19.11
C GLU A 158 7.85 21.22 17.98
N ASN A 159 8.40 22.07 17.12
CA ASN A 159 7.80 22.64 15.92
C ASN A 159 7.23 21.57 14.98
N SER A 160 5.92 21.65 14.74
CA SER A 160 5.31 21.51 13.41
C SER A 160 3.84 21.88 13.53
N ASN A 161 3.47 23.03 12.99
CA ASN A 161 2.08 23.48 12.79
C ASN A 161 1.18 22.33 12.31
N LYS A 162 0.51 21.66 13.26
CA LYS A 162 -0.47 20.62 12.97
C LYS A 162 -1.81 21.33 12.87
N SER A 163 -2.17 21.63 11.63
CA SER A 163 -3.46 22.20 11.24
C SER A 163 -4.62 21.44 11.91
N GLU A 164 -5.63 22.22 12.27
CA GLU A 164 -6.88 21.97 13.00
C GLU A 164 -7.83 20.91 12.42
N ASN A 165 -7.32 19.95 11.65
CA ASN A 165 -8.05 18.81 11.13
C ASN A 165 -7.32 17.53 11.56
N ASP A 166 -7.89 16.79 12.52
CA ASP A 166 -7.50 15.42 12.89
C ASP A 166 -7.78 14.46 11.71
N SER A 167 -7.06 14.65 10.61
CA SER A 167 -7.09 13.82 9.40
C SER A 167 -5.76 13.07 9.29
N ILE A 168 -5.85 11.76 9.03
CA ILE A 168 -4.68 10.89 8.95
C ILE A 168 -4.72 10.16 7.62
N LEU A 169 -3.69 10.33 6.80
CA LEU A 169 -3.55 9.58 5.55
C LEU A 169 -3.20 8.12 5.86
N VAL A 170 -4.05 7.21 5.38
CA VAL A 170 -4.01 5.77 5.71
C VAL A 170 -3.79 4.88 4.49
N GLY A 171 -3.89 5.41 3.28
CA GLY A 171 -3.59 4.67 2.06
C GLY A 171 -3.61 5.52 0.80
N CYS A 172 -3.24 4.91 -0.31
CA CYS A 172 -3.26 5.53 -1.63
C CYS A 172 -3.38 4.49 -2.74
N VAL A 173 -3.75 4.96 -3.93
CA VAL A 173 -3.72 4.20 -5.18
C VAL A 173 -3.51 5.17 -6.34
N GLY A 174 -2.73 4.76 -7.33
CA GLY A 174 -2.56 5.48 -8.58
C GLY A 174 -3.01 4.66 -9.79
N LEU A 175 -3.34 5.37 -10.85
CA LEU A 175 -3.68 4.85 -12.17
C LEU A 175 -2.88 5.62 -13.21
N ALA A 176 -2.33 4.89 -14.17
CA ALA A 176 -1.65 5.46 -15.33
C ALA A 176 -1.97 4.62 -16.57
N PRO A 177 -2.05 5.19 -17.78
CA PRO A 177 -2.15 4.39 -18.99
C PRO A 177 -0.93 3.48 -19.17
N TYR A 178 -1.16 2.33 -19.80
CA TYR A 178 -0.09 1.43 -20.20
C TYR A 178 0.72 2.07 -21.34
N ARG A 179 2.03 1.78 -21.40
CA ARG A 179 2.93 2.45 -22.37
C ARG A 179 2.61 2.10 -23.82
N ASP A 180 2.26 0.83 -24.05
CA ASP A 180 2.07 0.28 -25.40
C ASP A 180 0.61 0.41 -25.88
N ASP A 181 -0.36 0.47 -24.95
CA ASP A 181 -1.77 0.67 -25.27
C ASP A 181 -2.44 1.59 -24.24
N PRO A 182 -2.78 2.85 -24.61
CA PRO A 182 -3.42 3.80 -23.72
C PRO A 182 -4.86 3.41 -23.35
N LYS A 183 -5.45 2.39 -23.98
CA LYS A 183 -6.76 1.84 -23.61
C LYS A 183 -6.68 0.88 -22.42
N ILE A 184 -5.47 0.52 -22.00
CA ILE A 184 -5.21 -0.33 -20.84
C ILE A 184 -4.78 0.58 -19.68
N GLY A 185 -5.50 0.47 -18.56
CA GLY A 185 -5.14 1.14 -17.31
C GLY A 185 -4.08 0.32 -16.56
N ARG A 186 -3.10 0.98 -15.95
CA ARG A 186 -2.12 0.37 -15.06
C ARG A 186 -2.32 0.86 -13.65
N LEU A 187 -2.73 -0.04 -12.76
CA LEU A 187 -2.76 0.24 -11.33
C LEU A 187 -1.33 0.32 -10.80
N VAL A 188 -1.02 1.44 -10.15
CA VAL A 188 0.25 1.68 -9.49
C VAL A 188 0.02 2.01 -8.02
N ARG A 189 0.96 1.62 -7.16
CA ARG A 189 1.03 2.09 -5.76
C ARG A 189 -0.25 1.90 -4.92
N LEU A 190 -0.99 0.79 -5.07
CA LEU A 190 -2.05 0.45 -4.11
C LEU A 190 -1.43 0.06 -2.76
N VAL A 191 -1.44 0.98 -1.81
CA VAL A 191 -0.83 0.78 -0.49
C VAL A 191 -1.79 1.23 0.60
N VAL A 192 -1.94 0.38 1.63
CA VAL A 192 -2.64 0.71 2.87
C VAL A 192 -1.67 0.53 4.04
N GLY A 193 -1.66 1.53 4.94
CA GLY A 193 -0.86 1.53 6.16
C GLY A 193 -1.14 0.28 7.00
N VAL A 194 -0.08 -0.31 7.59
CA VAL A 194 -0.15 -1.61 8.29
C VAL A 194 -1.21 -1.61 9.39
N GLU A 195 -1.25 -0.54 10.18
CA GLU A 195 -2.20 -0.30 11.27
C GLU A 195 -3.64 -0.15 10.77
N SER A 196 -3.81 0.20 9.49
CA SER A 196 -5.10 0.45 8.88
C SER A 196 -5.60 -0.69 7.97
N ARG A 197 -4.89 -1.82 7.94
CA ARG A 197 -5.28 -3.00 7.15
C ARG A 197 -6.51 -3.69 7.73
N ARG A 198 -7.15 -4.54 6.92
CA ARG A 198 -8.37 -5.30 7.26
C ARG A 198 -9.60 -4.45 7.60
N MET A 199 -9.53 -3.12 7.44
CA MET A 199 -10.68 -2.21 7.53
C MET A 199 -11.31 -1.88 6.17
N ARG A 200 -11.13 -2.76 5.16
CA ARG A 200 -11.67 -2.60 3.78
C ARG A 200 -11.24 -1.31 3.04
N ILE A 201 -10.26 -0.57 3.54
CA ILE A 201 -9.72 0.64 2.89
C ILE A 201 -9.19 0.33 1.50
N GLY A 202 -8.39 -0.74 1.37
CA GLY A 202 -7.85 -1.17 0.08
C GLY A 202 -8.94 -1.54 -0.93
N THR A 203 -9.99 -2.24 -0.48
CA THR A 203 -11.16 -2.56 -1.30
C THR A 203 -11.88 -1.30 -1.78
N ARG A 204 -12.06 -0.30 -0.91
CA ARG A 204 -12.71 0.97 -1.27
C ARG A 204 -11.85 1.79 -2.24
N LEU A 205 -10.54 1.87 -2.04
CA LEU A 205 -9.60 2.52 -2.95
C LEU A 205 -9.61 1.85 -4.34
N LEU A 206 -9.52 0.52 -4.35
CA LEU A 206 -9.56 -0.25 -5.59
C LEU A 206 -10.86 -0.02 -6.36
N ALA A 207 -12.01 -0.11 -5.68
CA ALA A 207 -13.31 0.12 -6.31
C ALA A 207 -13.48 1.55 -6.84
N HIS A 208 -13.00 2.56 -6.10
CA HIS A 208 -13.04 3.95 -6.55
C HIS A 208 -12.23 4.15 -7.83
N MET A 209 -10.99 3.63 -7.86
CA MET A 209 -10.14 3.68 -9.05
C MET A 209 -10.74 2.89 -10.22
N GLU A 210 -11.31 1.71 -9.98
CA GLU A 210 -11.95 0.90 -11.02
C GLU A 210 -13.17 1.60 -11.65
N ASN A 211 -13.96 2.32 -10.85
CA ASN A 211 -15.08 3.10 -11.36
C ASN A 211 -14.59 4.24 -12.25
N PHE A 212 -13.61 5.01 -11.79
CA PHE A 212 -12.98 6.03 -12.62
C PHE A 212 -12.43 5.45 -13.93
N ALA A 213 -11.76 4.29 -13.86
CA ALA A 213 -11.17 3.68 -15.03
C ALA A 213 -12.22 3.29 -16.08
N LYS A 214 -13.38 2.78 -15.64
CA LYS A 214 -14.52 2.50 -16.52
C LYS A 214 -15.11 3.77 -17.11
N ASP A 215 -15.32 4.80 -16.29
CA ASP A 215 -15.92 6.06 -16.70
C ASP A 215 -15.02 6.82 -17.70
N PHE A 216 -13.69 6.70 -17.53
CA PHE A 216 -12.71 7.23 -18.47
C PHE A 216 -12.65 6.45 -19.79
N GLY A 217 -13.10 5.20 -19.82
CA GLY A 217 -13.14 4.35 -21.01
C GLY A 217 -11.97 3.39 -21.17
N TYR A 218 -11.24 3.06 -20.09
CA TYR A 218 -10.28 1.95 -20.13
C TYR A 218 -11.02 0.63 -20.37
N LYS A 219 -10.43 -0.28 -21.15
CA LYS A 219 -11.00 -1.61 -21.43
C LYS A 219 -10.67 -2.63 -20.35
N GLU A 220 -9.49 -2.49 -19.75
CA GLU A 220 -8.96 -3.40 -18.75
C GLU A 220 -7.93 -2.71 -17.87
N ILE A 221 -7.64 -3.34 -16.73
CA ILE A 221 -6.60 -2.90 -15.80
C ILE A 221 -5.54 -3.99 -15.64
N HIS A 222 -4.28 -3.58 -15.76
CA HIS A 222 -3.10 -4.35 -15.44
C HIS A 222 -2.46 -3.90 -14.14
N LEU A 223 -1.92 -4.85 -13.38
CA LEU A 223 -1.11 -4.57 -12.20
C LEU A 223 -0.04 -5.64 -12.01
N TYR A 224 0.99 -5.26 -11.26
CA TYR A 224 2.06 -6.18 -10.89
C TYR A 224 2.10 -6.40 -9.38
N THR A 225 2.20 -7.66 -8.95
CA THR A 225 2.54 -8.03 -7.57
C THR A 225 3.84 -8.82 -7.53
N ASN A 226 4.50 -8.87 -6.37
CA ASN A 226 5.56 -9.86 -6.14
C ASN A 226 4.96 -11.18 -5.65
N ASN A 227 5.73 -12.27 -5.75
CA ASN A 227 5.38 -13.56 -5.17
C ASN A 227 5.85 -13.73 -3.71
N LEU A 228 6.61 -12.76 -3.16
CA LEU A 228 7.14 -12.80 -1.80
C LEU A 228 6.06 -12.68 -0.71
N SER A 229 4.90 -12.09 -1.04
CA SER A 229 3.78 -11.99 -0.11
C SER A 229 2.49 -12.55 -0.72
N THR A 230 1.82 -13.43 0.02
CA THR A 230 0.52 -13.98 -0.41
C THR A 230 -0.64 -13.01 -0.20
N SER A 231 -0.46 -11.95 0.62
CA SER A 231 -1.56 -11.03 0.94
C SER A 231 -2.01 -10.19 -0.26
N PRO A 232 -1.13 -9.54 -1.05
CA PRO A 232 -1.54 -8.84 -2.26
C PRO A 232 -2.14 -9.78 -3.32
N ILE A 233 -1.56 -10.97 -3.47
CA ILE A 233 -2.05 -12.02 -4.41
C ILE A 233 -3.50 -12.40 -4.10
N LYS A 234 -3.77 -12.78 -2.84
CA LYS A 234 -5.14 -13.13 -2.40
C LYS A 234 -6.09 -11.96 -2.55
N PHE A 235 -5.65 -10.75 -2.18
CA PHE A 235 -6.47 -9.55 -2.29
C PHE A 235 -6.88 -9.29 -3.75
N ILE A 236 -5.93 -9.27 -4.68
CA ILE A 236 -6.20 -8.99 -6.10
C ILE A 236 -7.03 -10.10 -6.75
N SER A 237 -6.71 -11.37 -6.49
CA SER A 237 -7.49 -12.51 -6.97
C SER A 237 -8.95 -12.47 -6.49
N GLN A 238 -9.19 -12.10 -5.22
CA GLN A 238 -10.55 -11.94 -4.68
C GLN A 238 -11.35 -10.81 -5.34
N HIS A 239 -10.69 -9.82 -5.95
CA HIS A 239 -11.35 -8.69 -6.63
C HIS A 239 -11.48 -8.91 -8.14
N GLY A 240 -11.34 -10.15 -8.62
CA GLY A 240 -11.66 -10.54 -9.99
C GLY A 240 -10.54 -10.32 -11.00
N TYR A 241 -9.30 -10.14 -10.53
CA TYR A 241 -8.13 -10.11 -11.40
C TYR A 241 -7.61 -11.52 -11.65
N GLN A 242 -7.20 -11.78 -12.89
CA GLN A 242 -6.66 -13.04 -13.36
C GLN A 242 -5.16 -12.93 -13.58
N LEU A 243 -4.40 -13.97 -13.22
CA LEU A 243 -2.97 -14.04 -13.47
C LEU A 243 -2.72 -14.30 -14.96
N VAL A 244 -2.00 -13.40 -15.62
CA VAL A 244 -1.67 -13.51 -17.04
C VAL A 244 -0.27 -14.08 -17.23
N GLN A 245 0.72 -13.56 -16.50
CA GLN A 245 2.12 -13.88 -16.72
C GLN A 245 2.91 -13.89 -15.41
N VAL A 246 3.90 -14.79 -15.33
CA VAL A 246 4.92 -14.82 -14.28
C VAL A 246 6.25 -14.46 -14.92
N ILE A 247 6.79 -13.31 -14.53
CA ILE A 247 8.07 -12.80 -15.00
C ILE A 247 9.10 -13.08 -13.92
N SER A 248 10.02 -14.00 -14.21
CA SER A 248 11.10 -14.29 -13.28
C SER A 248 12.08 -13.13 -13.22
N ARG A 249 12.17 -12.52 -12.04
CA ARG A 249 13.15 -11.48 -11.74
C ARG A 249 14.16 -12.11 -10.79
N GLY A 250 15.44 -11.97 -11.10
CA GLY A 250 16.53 -12.65 -10.39
C GLY A 250 16.41 -12.71 -8.86
N LEU A 251 17.06 -13.74 -8.30
CA LEU A 251 16.96 -14.37 -6.98
C LEU A 251 16.40 -13.58 -5.78
N MET A 252 16.61 -12.25 -5.65
CA MET A 252 16.35 -11.51 -4.42
C MET A 252 14.95 -10.89 -4.28
N ARG A 253 14.20 -10.72 -5.37
CA ARG A 253 12.99 -9.87 -5.39
C ARG A 253 11.68 -10.64 -5.57
N GLY A 254 11.81 -11.95 -5.74
CA GLY A 254 10.72 -12.81 -6.16
C GLY A 254 10.31 -12.58 -7.61
N ASP A 255 9.45 -13.46 -8.11
CA ASP A 255 8.86 -13.30 -9.44
C ASP A 255 7.83 -12.17 -9.41
N LEU A 256 7.70 -11.50 -10.54
CA LEU A 256 6.66 -10.52 -10.77
C LEU A 256 5.47 -11.20 -11.43
N LEU A 257 4.30 -11.03 -10.83
CA LEU A 257 3.05 -11.58 -11.31
C LEU A 257 2.27 -10.47 -11.99
N LEU A 258 2.02 -10.59 -13.29
CA LEU A 258 1.15 -9.70 -14.05
C LEU A 258 -0.29 -10.17 -13.93
N TRP A 259 -1.15 -9.29 -13.42
CA TRP A 259 -2.58 -9.55 -13.28
C TRP A 259 -3.38 -8.63 -14.19
N ARG A 260 -4.51 -9.13 -14.70
CA ARG A 260 -5.42 -8.43 -15.59
C ARG A 260 -6.86 -8.53 -15.11
N LYS A 261 -7.63 -7.47 -15.31
CA LYS A 261 -9.10 -7.48 -15.14
C LYS A 261 -9.74 -6.70 -16.28
N CYS A 262 -10.58 -7.38 -17.06
CA CYS A 262 -11.36 -6.78 -18.14
C CYS A 262 -12.66 -6.17 -17.59
N PHE A 263 -13.10 -5.06 -18.18
CA PHE A 263 -14.38 -4.43 -17.85
C PHE A 263 -15.51 -4.84 -18.79
N GLU A 264 -15.19 -5.21 -20.02
CA GLU A 264 -16.15 -5.81 -20.95
C GLU A 264 -16.40 -7.27 -20.54
N LYS A 265 -17.67 -7.65 -20.42
CA LYS A 265 -18.06 -9.07 -20.43
C LYS A 265 -17.82 -9.58 -21.84
N GLU A 266 -16.60 -10.00 -22.16
CA GLU A 266 -16.45 -11.00 -23.21
C GLU A 266 -17.28 -12.21 -22.77
N SER A 267 -18.23 -12.62 -23.61
CA SER A 267 -19.03 -13.80 -23.37
C SER A 267 -18.09 -14.95 -23.02
N ILE A 268 -18.34 -15.52 -21.85
CA ILE A 268 -17.56 -16.59 -21.22
C ILE A 268 -17.32 -17.75 -22.22
N ASP A 269 -18.16 -17.90 -23.24
CA ASP A 269 -18.10 -18.95 -24.26
C ASP A 269 -16.96 -18.81 -25.28
N MET A 270 -16.41 -17.61 -25.55
CA MET A 270 -15.29 -17.46 -26.52
C MET A 270 -13.89 -17.66 -25.89
N LEU A 271 -13.76 -17.52 -24.57
CA LEU A 271 -12.50 -17.73 -23.85
C LEU A 271 -12.22 -19.22 -23.58
N TYR A 272 -13.25 -20.06 -23.41
CA TYR A 272 -13.04 -21.51 -23.26
C TYR A 272 -12.56 -22.18 -24.55
N LEU A 273 -12.97 -21.68 -25.72
CA LEU A 273 -12.49 -22.20 -27.01
C LEU A 273 -11.06 -21.78 -27.37
N ASN A 274 -10.56 -20.66 -26.81
CA ASN A 274 -9.16 -20.24 -26.98
C ASN A 274 -8.22 -20.75 -25.88
N ASN A 275 -8.73 -21.03 -24.67
CA ASN A 275 -7.90 -21.50 -23.55
C ASN A 275 -7.37 -22.93 -23.69
N GLU A 276 -7.90 -23.76 -24.59
CA GLU A 276 -7.27 -25.05 -24.90
C GLU A 276 -6.05 -24.91 -25.84
N ARG A 277 -5.79 -23.73 -26.43
CA ARG A 277 -4.62 -23.51 -27.30
C ARG A 277 -3.51 -22.67 -26.68
N THR A 278 -3.75 -21.95 -25.58
CA THR A 278 -2.70 -21.24 -24.83
C THR A 278 -2.50 -21.87 -23.48
N SER A 279 -1.65 -22.90 -23.48
CA SER A 279 -1.06 -23.52 -22.31
C SER A 279 -0.63 -22.50 -21.25
N ILE A 280 -1.15 -22.68 -20.03
CA ILE A 280 -0.49 -22.47 -18.73
C ILE A 280 0.74 -21.54 -18.78
N GLY A 281 0.55 -20.30 -18.32
CA GLY A 281 1.56 -19.37 -17.80
C GLY A 281 2.98 -19.59 -18.29
N GLU A 282 3.28 -19.06 -19.48
CA GLU A 282 4.63 -19.09 -20.04
C GLU A 282 5.57 -18.28 -19.13
N ARG A 283 6.52 -18.98 -18.50
CA ARG A 283 7.54 -18.41 -17.62
C ARG A 283 8.60 -17.74 -18.51
N VAL A 284 8.53 -16.43 -18.65
CA VAL A 284 9.53 -15.66 -19.40
C VAL A 284 10.69 -15.31 -18.46
N ILE A 285 11.86 -15.86 -18.76
CA ILE A 285 13.13 -15.51 -18.11
C ILE A 285 13.67 -14.28 -18.83
N LEU A 286 13.82 -13.18 -18.12
CA LEU A 286 14.57 -12.03 -18.62
C LEU A 286 16.02 -12.22 -18.14
N ASP A 287 16.91 -12.50 -19.09
CA ASP A 287 18.37 -12.53 -18.87
C ASP A 287 18.92 -11.13 -18.53
#